data_AF-A0AAW6E9R0-F1
#
_entry.id   AF-A0AAW6E9R0-F1
#
_cell.length_a   1.000
_cell.length_b   1.000
_cell.length_c   1.000
_cell.angle_alpha   90.00
_cell.angle_beta   90.00
_cell.angle_gamma   90.00
#
_symmetry.space_group_name_H-M   'P 1'
#
loop_
_entity.id
_entity.type
_entity.pdbx_description
1 polymer ?
#
loop_
_entity_poly.entity_id
_entity_poly.type
_entity_poly.pdbx_seq_one_letter_code
_entity_poly.pdbx_strand_id
1 'polypeptide(L)'
;MEFITKEAENLLFEIIEHESDGNYWAERFEAADHREDTILRGCFKELKDNNLVHTTWADNIPVIIQVLKDGYLYQQHKQEREKAERELTMGAFERELTELLDRTKSIKPPINAAPISVDIDEYNRPSEIWINDVEIFYNNYLTTHSLSDRIKRILDKRDLYAYNQLITCLESIRKDKFFIEKINVDNKVFDGKQKSMLEYDVFISHANKDKEDLIEELYQSLYKLGINIFYDKESLEWGDNWKERILNGTKKAEFAIIVISENFFDREWTERELSEFLNRQNRNGQKLILPIVHNITMQQLQKKYPNVANIQAIDSKKYNCDQIALLFAKQLIKRLKAN
;
A
#
# COMPACT_ATOMS: atom_id res chain seq x y z
N MET A 1 -19.85 -6.95 14.08
CA MET A 1 -19.64 -7.93 15.17
C MET A 1 -18.16 -7.90 15.51
N GLU A 2 -17.80 -7.49 16.72
CA GLU A 2 -16.40 -7.49 17.16
C GLU A 2 -15.92 -8.94 17.35
N PHE A 3 -14.60 -9.18 17.31
CA PHE A 3 -14.09 -10.49 17.70
C PHE A 3 -14.33 -10.67 19.20
N ILE A 4 -14.99 -11.77 19.58
CA ILE A 4 -15.11 -12.14 20.98
C ILE A 4 -13.75 -12.61 21.52
N THR A 5 -13.58 -12.56 22.83
CA THR A 5 -12.40 -13.07 23.52
C THR A 5 -12.18 -14.56 23.24
N LYS A 6 -10.93 -15.02 23.42
CA LYS A 6 -10.59 -16.43 23.19
C LYS A 6 -11.34 -17.35 24.17
N GLU A 7 -11.54 -16.87 25.39
CA GLU A 7 -12.30 -17.52 26.45
C GLU A 7 -13.78 -17.65 26.08
N ALA A 8 -14.40 -16.58 25.56
CA ALA A 8 -15.79 -16.64 25.07
C ALA A 8 -15.93 -17.54 23.84
N GLU A 9 -14.96 -17.54 22.93
CA GLU A 9 -14.94 -18.45 21.79
C GLU A 9 -14.90 -19.92 22.23
N ASN A 10 -14.02 -20.26 23.17
CA ASN A 10 -13.95 -21.61 23.71
C ASN A 10 -15.28 -22.01 24.37
N LEU A 11 -15.89 -21.10 25.13
CA LEU A 11 -17.19 -21.32 25.74
C LEU A 11 -18.30 -21.55 24.69
N LEU A 12 -18.30 -20.80 23.59
CA LEU A 12 -19.27 -20.99 22.51
C LEU A 12 -19.17 -22.41 21.91
N PHE A 13 -17.96 -22.92 21.71
CA PHE A 13 -17.77 -24.28 21.23
C PHE A 13 -18.18 -25.33 22.25
N GLU A 14 -17.89 -25.12 23.54
CA GLU A 14 -18.36 -25.96 24.66
C GLU A 14 -19.90 -26.01 24.72
N ILE A 15 -20.58 -24.87 24.52
CA ILE A 15 -22.05 -24.79 24.41
C ILE A 15 -22.58 -25.62 23.24
N ILE A 16 -21.96 -25.50 22.06
CA ILE A 16 -22.39 -26.24 20.86
C ILE A 16 -22.16 -27.76 21.05
N GLU A 17 -21.04 -28.15 21.66
CA GLU A 17 -20.71 -29.55 21.93
C GLU A 17 -21.70 -30.22 22.90
N HIS A 18 -22.14 -29.47 23.92
CA HIS A 18 -23.01 -29.97 24.98
C HIS A 18 -24.47 -29.50 24.88
N GLU A 19 -24.92 -29.05 23.70
CA GLU A 19 -26.28 -28.50 23.51
C GLU A 19 -27.40 -29.50 23.84
N SER A 20 -27.11 -30.81 23.72
CA SER A 20 -28.06 -31.89 24.02
C SER A 20 -27.98 -32.40 25.47
N ASP A 21 -27.06 -31.88 26.28
CA ASP A 21 -26.86 -32.31 27.66
C ASP A 21 -27.43 -31.28 28.64
N GLY A 22 -28.62 -31.57 29.16
CA GLY A 22 -29.32 -30.68 30.09
C GLY A 22 -28.70 -30.57 31.47
N ASN A 23 -27.79 -31.49 31.85
CA ASN A 23 -27.16 -31.49 33.19
C ASN A 23 -25.75 -30.90 33.16
N TYR A 24 -25.11 -30.89 31.99
CA TYR A 24 -23.73 -30.43 31.81
C TYR A 24 -23.43 -29.11 32.51
N TRP A 25 -24.28 -28.09 32.30
CA TRP A 25 -24.03 -26.75 32.84
C TRP A 25 -24.18 -26.65 34.35
N ALA A 26 -25.04 -27.47 34.97
CA ALA A 26 -25.14 -27.54 36.41
C ALA A 26 -23.86 -28.13 37.00
N GLU A 27 -23.39 -29.25 36.47
CA GLU A 27 -22.15 -29.91 36.88
C GLU A 27 -20.92 -29.02 36.64
N ARG A 28 -20.89 -28.32 35.49
CA ARG A 28 -19.81 -27.42 35.09
C ARG A 28 -19.64 -26.24 36.03
N PHE A 29 -20.74 -25.67 36.53
CA PHE A 29 -20.73 -24.56 37.49
C PHE A 29 -20.52 -25.04 38.93
N GLU A 30 -20.99 -26.22 39.30
CA GLU A 30 -20.72 -26.81 40.62
C GLU A 30 -19.24 -27.15 40.79
N ALA A 31 -18.60 -27.65 39.73
CA ALA A 31 -17.17 -27.97 39.72
C ALA A 31 -16.25 -26.74 39.60
N ALA A 32 -16.78 -25.57 39.21
CA ALA A 32 -15.99 -24.38 38.96
C ALA A 32 -15.52 -23.71 40.24
N ASP A 33 -14.26 -23.27 40.28
CA ASP A 33 -13.79 -22.40 41.35
C ASP A 33 -14.31 -20.95 41.18
N HIS A 34 -14.09 -20.09 42.18
CA HIS A 34 -14.59 -18.71 42.15
C HIS A 34 -14.08 -17.89 40.95
N ARG A 35 -12.85 -18.15 40.49
CA ARG A 35 -12.25 -17.45 39.36
C ARG A 35 -12.84 -17.96 38.05
N GLU A 36 -12.98 -19.27 37.91
CA GLU A 36 -13.59 -19.92 36.75
C GLU A 36 -15.06 -19.50 36.59
N ASP A 37 -15.85 -19.48 37.67
CA ASP A 37 -17.23 -18.98 37.67
C ASP A 37 -17.32 -17.54 37.15
N THR A 38 -16.42 -16.67 37.65
CA THR A 38 -16.35 -15.27 37.21
C THR A 38 -16.06 -15.16 35.71
N ILE A 39 -15.12 -15.96 35.20
CA ILE A 39 -14.76 -15.99 33.77
C ILE A 39 -15.92 -16.51 32.93
N LEU A 40 -16.54 -17.63 33.33
CA LEU A 40 -17.68 -18.24 32.62
C LEU A 40 -18.84 -17.24 32.50
N ARG A 41 -19.19 -16.56 33.59
CA ARG A 41 -20.25 -15.53 33.57
C ARG A 41 -19.92 -14.36 32.64
N GLY A 42 -18.67 -13.92 32.65
CA GLY A 42 -18.17 -12.89 31.72
C GLY A 42 -18.31 -13.33 30.26
N CYS A 43 -17.91 -14.55 29.95
CA CYS A 43 -17.99 -15.14 28.61
C CYS A 43 -19.46 -15.30 28.16
N PHE A 44 -20.35 -15.81 29.00
CA PHE A 44 -21.77 -15.89 28.69
C PHE A 44 -22.40 -14.52 28.42
N LYS A 45 -22.02 -13.51 29.19
CA LYS A 45 -22.44 -12.12 28.95
C LYS A 45 -21.93 -11.63 27.60
N GLU A 46 -20.66 -11.85 27.28
CA GLU A 46 -20.06 -11.43 26.01
C GLU A 46 -20.71 -12.12 24.80
N LEU A 47 -20.95 -13.43 24.88
CA LEU A 47 -21.64 -14.18 23.82
C LEU A 47 -23.07 -13.66 23.60
N LYS A 48 -23.78 -13.31 24.67
CA LYS A 48 -25.11 -12.71 24.60
C LYS A 48 -25.08 -11.30 24.02
N ASP A 49 -24.17 -10.45 24.48
CA ASP A 49 -24.03 -9.07 24.02
C ASP A 49 -23.63 -9.02 22.52
N ASN A 50 -22.98 -10.08 22.02
CA ASN A 50 -22.69 -10.27 20.60
C ASN A 50 -23.82 -10.96 19.81
N ASN A 51 -24.97 -11.31 20.39
CA ASN A 51 -26.04 -12.06 19.72
C ASN A 51 -25.62 -13.46 19.19
N LEU A 52 -24.65 -14.11 19.84
CA LEU A 52 -24.23 -15.47 19.49
C LEU A 52 -25.08 -16.51 20.20
N VAL A 53 -25.52 -16.20 21.43
CA VAL A 53 -26.37 -17.07 22.24
C VAL A 53 -27.44 -16.26 22.96
N HIS A 54 -28.55 -16.91 23.29
CA HIS A 54 -29.51 -16.43 24.27
C HIS A 54 -29.39 -17.28 25.54
N THR A 55 -29.30 -16.64 26.71
CA THR A 55 -29.22 -17.35 27.99
C THR A 55 -30.21 -16.84 29.03
N THR A 56 -30.84 -17.78 29.74
CA THR A 56 -31.68 -17.55 30.92
C THR A 56 -31.06 -18.25 32.12
N TRP A 57 -31.05 -17.56 33.27
CA TRP A 57 -30.40 -17.99 34.49
C TRP A 57 -31.42 -18.23 35.60
N ALA A 58 -31.22 -19.28 36.40
CA ALA A 58 -31.92 -19.51 37.66
C ALA A 58 -30.95 -20.18 38.65
N ASP A 59 -31.11 -19.92 39.95
CA ASP A 59 -30.27 -20.50 41.00
C ASP A 59 -28.76 -20.39 40.73
N ASN A 60 -28.34 -19.25 40.16
CA ASN A 60 -26.97 -18.93 39.75
C ASN A 60 -26.37 -19.80 38.62
N ILE A 61 -27.13 -20.66 37.98
CA ILE A 61 -26.70 -21.47 36.82
C ILE A 61 -27.48 -21.10 35.55
N PRO A 62 -26.89 -21.27 34.35
CA PRO A 62 -27.62 -21.07 33.10
C PRO A 62 -28.52 -22.29 32.84
N VAL A 63 -29.83 -22.05 32.73
CA VAL A 63 -30.85 -23.12 32.62
C VAL A 63 -31.36 -23.27 31.19
N ILE A 64 -31.41 -22.17 30.43
CA ILE A 64 -31.73 -22.19 29.00
C ILE A 64 -30.59 -21.52 28.28
N ILE A 65 -29.96 -22.24 27.38
CA ILE A 65 -28.93 -21.74 26.46
C ILE A 65 -29.39 -22.09 25.06
N GLN A 66 -29.60 -21.08 24.23
CA GLN A 66 -29.97 -21.24 22.83
C GLN A 66 -28.90 -20.61 21.95
N VAL A 67 -28.24 -21.41 21.12
CA VAL A 67 -27.30 -20.88 20.13
C VAL A 67 -28.09 -20.20 19.01
N LEU A 68 -27.73 -18.95 18.71
CA LEU A 68 -28.38 -18.18 17.65
C LEU A 68 -27.68 -18.46 16.31
N LYS A 69 -28.31 -18.05 15.19
CA LYS A 69 -27.77 -18.28 13.84
C LYS A 69 -26.30 -17.87 13.72
N ASP A 70 -25.95 -16.69 14.24
CA ASP A 70 -24.58 -16.17 14.15
C ASP A 70 -23.60 -16.93 15.07
N GLY A 71 -24.09 -17.59 16.13
CA GLY A 71 -23.30 -18.49 16.97
C GLY A 71 -22.84 -19.72 16.19
N TYR A 72 -23.74 -20.38 15.46
CA TYR A 72 -23.38 -21.53 14.61
C TYR A 72 -22.47 -21.15 13.43
N LEU A 73 -22.66 -19.95 12.87
CA LEU A 73 -21.86 -19.46 11.74
C LEU A 73 -20.55 -18.76 12.18
N TYR A 74 -20.31 -18.61 13.48
CA TYR A 74 -19.20 -17.82 14.01
C TYR A 74 -17.85 -18.24 13.43
N GLN A 75 -17.58 -19.55 13.38
CA GLN A 75 -16.31 -20.07 12.84
C GLN A 75 -16.13 -19.76 11.36
N GLN A 76 -17.21 -19.87 10.57
CA GLN A 76 -17.17 -19.53 9.15
C GLN A 76 -16.92 -18.03 8.96
N HIS A 77 -17.68 -17.18 9.66
CA HIS A 77 -17.51 -15.73 9.60
C HIS A 77 -16.10 -15.30 10.05
N LYS A 78 -15.54 -15.94 11.08
CA LYS A 78 -14.16 -15.71 11.53
C LYS A 78 -13.16 -16.05 10.43
N GLN A 79 -13.27 -17.22 9.80
CA GLN A 79 -12.37 -17.61 8.71
C GLN A 79 -12.50 -16.69 7.49
N GLU A 80 -13.72 -16.30 7.12
CA GLU A 80 -13.97 -15.36 6.01
C GLU A 80 -13.36 -13.99 6.30
N ARG A 81 -13.47 -13.51 7.54
CA ARG A 81 -12.85 -12.23 7.96
C ARG A 81 -11.34 -12.32 8.03
N GLU A 82 -10.78 -13.37 8.61
CA GLU A 82 -9.33 -13.58 8.64
C GLU A 82 -8.76 -13.70 7.22
N LYS A 83 -9.49 -14.36 6.31
CA LYS A 83 -9.12 -14.43 4.90
C LYS A 83 -9.22 -13.06 4.22
N ALA A 84 -10.32 -12.33 4.41
CA ALA A 84 -10.50 -10.99 3.86
C ALA A 84 -9.47 -10.00 4.40
N GLU A 85 -9.13 -10.08 5.68
CA GLU A 85 -8.09 -9.27 6.33
C GLU A 85 -6.70 -9.64 5.82
N ARG A 86 -6.41 -10.94 5.61
CA ARG A 86 -5.19 -11.38 4.92
C ARG A 86 -5.13 -10.84 3.50
N GLU A 87 -6.20 -10.95 2.71
CA GLU A 87 -6.26 -10.39 1.35
C GLU A 87 -6.09 -8.86 1.34
N LEU A 88 -6.62 -8.16 2.34
CA LEU A 88 -6.48 -6.72 2.51
C LEU A 88 -5.06 -6.31 2.96
N THR A 89 -4.36 -7.18 3.70
CA THR A 89 -3.01 -6.93 4.25
C THR A 89 -1.89 -7.54 3.41
N MET A 90 -2.22 -8.37 2.41
CA MET A 90 -1.27 -8.94 1.46
C MET A 90 -0.56 -7.83 0.70
N GLY A 91 0.77 -7.79 0.83
CA GLY A 91 1.62 -6.87 0.07
C GLY A 91 1.51 -7.10 -1.45
N ALA A 92 1.97 -6.13 -2.25
CA ALA A 92 1.98 -6.23 -3.72
C ALA A 92 2.65 -7.53 -4.21
N PHE A 93 3.79 -7.88 -3.61
CA PHE A 93 4.50 -9.12 -3.87
C PHE A 93 3.63 -10.37 -3.72
N GLU A 94 2.94 -10.52 -2.58
CA GLU A 94 2.14 -11.70 -2.29
C GLU A 94 0.94 -11.82 -3.23
N ARG A 95 0.31 -10.69 -3.56
CA ARG A 95 -0.80 -10.65 -4.52
C ARG A 95 -0.37 -11.09 -5.91
N GLU A 96 0.71 -10.52 -6.45
CA GLU A 96 1.22 -10.89 -7.77
C GLU A 96 1.71 -12.35 -7.81
N LEU A 97 2.38 -12.82 -6.75
CA LEU A 97 2.78 -14.22 -6.64
C LEU A 97 1.56 -15.16 -6.65
N THR A 98 0.50 -14.77 -5.96
CA THR A 98 -0.74 -15.55 -5.87
C THR A 98 -1.46 -15.58 -7.20
N GLU A 99 -1.55 -14.44 -7.90
CA GLU A 99 -2.13 -14.36 -9.23
C GLU A 99 -1.38 -15.24 -10.26
N LEU A 100 -0.05 -15.19 -10.25
CA LEU A 100 0.78 -16.05 -11.10
C LEU A 100 0.52 -17.53 -10.82
N LEU A 101 0.49 -17.94 -9.55
CA LEU A 101 0.24 -19.33 -9.17
C LEU A 101 -1.19 -19.78 -9.50
N ASP A 102 -2.19 -18.91 -9.36
CA ASP A 102 -3.58 -19.23 -9.63
C ASP A 102 -3.85 -19.46 -11.13
N ARG A 103 -3.21 -18.69 -12.00
CA ARG A 103 -3.29 -18.88 -13.47
C ARG A 103 -2.87 -20.29 -13.90
N THR A 104 -1.93 -20.91 -13.17
CA THR A 104 -1.42 -22.26 -13.50
C THR A 104 -2.48 -23.35 -13.39
N LYS A 105 -3.57 -23.13 -12.63
CA LYS A 105 -4.71 -24.05 -12.52
C LYS A 105 -5.45 -24.23 -13.85
N SER A 106 -5.39 -23.20 -14.71
CA SER A 106 -6.05 -23.19 -16.03
C SER A 106 -5.10 -23.39 -17.21
N ILE A 107 -3.82 -23.02 -17.04
CA ILE A 107 -2.82 -23.09 -18.12
C ILE A 107 -2.23 -24.50 -18.18
N LYS A 108 -2.24 -25.09 -19.38
CA LYS A 108 -1.64 -26.40 -19.63
C LYS A 108 -0.12 -26.28 -19.79
N PRO A 109 0.66 -27.27 -19.32
CA PRO A 109 2.11 -27.29 -19.57
C PRO A 109 2.41 -27.34 -21.08
N PRO A 110 3.51 -26.70 -21.52
CA PRO A 110 3.89 -26.71 -22.92
C PRO A 110 4.20 -28.13 -23.42
N ILE A 111 3.94 -28.37 -24.70
CA ILE A 111 4.23 -29.62 -25.42
C ILE A 111 5.17 -29.36 -26.60
N ASN A 112 5.98 -30.36 -26.95
CA ASN A 112 6.86 -30.31 -28.12
C ASN A 112 6.35 -31.18 -29.29
N ALA A 113 5.23 -31.87 -29.10
CA ALA A 113 4.58 -32.69 -30.11
C ALA A 113 3.07 -32.69 -29.85
N ALA A 114 2.28 -32.56 -30.90
CA ALA A 114 0.82 -32.59 -30.84
C ALA A 114 0.23 -33.41 -32.01
N PRO A 115 -1.03 -33.87 -31.89
CA PRO A 115 -1.76 -34.44 -33.02
C PRO A 115 -1.90 -33.44 -34.17
N ILE A 116 -2.09 -33.93 -35.40
CA ILE A 116 -2.13 -33.13 -36.63
C ILE A 116 -3.14 -31.95 -36.58
N SER A 117 -4.22 -32.09 -35.81
CA SER A 117 -5.29 -31.09 -35.71
C SER A 117 -5.01 -29.98 -34.68
N VAL A 118 -3.89 -30.01 -33.97
CA VAL A 118 -3.55 -29.06 -32.91
C VAL A 118 -2.37 -28.21 -33.35
N ASP A 119 -2.57 -26.91 -33.39
CA ASP A 119 -1.49 -25.94 -33.56
C ASP A 119 -0.69 -25.86 -32.25
N ILE A 120 0.59 -26.24 -32.30
CA ILE A 120 1.48 -26.29 -31.13
C ILE A 120 1.74 -24.89 -30.59
N ASP A 121 1.86 -23.89 -31.46
CA ASP A 121 2.15 -22.51 -31.06
C ASP A 121 0.93 -21.90 -30.37
N GLU A 122 -0.27 -22.14 -30.89
CA GLU A 122 -1.52 -21.73 -30.24
C GLU A 122 -1.72 -22.43 -28.89
N TYR A 123 -1.43 -23.74 -28.82
CA TYR A 123 -1.51 -24.51 -27.58
C TYR A 123 -0.52 -23.99 -26.51
N ASN A 124 0.74 -23.72 -26.89
CA ASN A 124 1.81 -23.33 -25.98
C ASN A 124 1.74 -21.86 -25.55
N ARG A 125 1.15 -20.98 -26.38
CA ARG A 125 1.12 -19.52 -26.17
C ARG A 125 0.72 -19.10 -24.75
N PRO A 126 -0.32 -19.66 -24.09
CA PRO A 126 -0.66 -19.26 -22.72
C PRO A 126 0.46 -19.54 -21.70
N SER A 127 1.17 -20.66 -21.86
CA SER A 127 2.31 -21.00 -21.00
C SER A 127 3.53 -20.11 -21.25
N GLU A 128 3.77 -19.72 -22.51
CA GLU A 128 4.84 -18.78 -22.86
C GLU A 128 4.60 -17.38 -22.30
N ILE A 129 3.36 -16.88 -22.44
CA ILE A 129 2.94 -15.61 -21.82
C ILE A 129 3.15 -15.67 -20.32
N TRP A 130 2.74 -16.76 -19.67
CA TRP A 130 2.94 -16.95 -18.24
C TRP A 130 4.42 -16.94 -17.85
N ILE A 131 5.30 -17.60 -18.62
CA ILE A 131 6.75 -17.56 -18.36
C ILE A 131 7.30 -16.13 -18.48
N ASN A 132 6.83 -15.34 -19.45
CA ASN A 132 7.22 -13.91 -19.57
C ASN A 132 6.80 -13.11 -18.34
N ASP A 133 5.58 -13.32 -17.84
CA ASP A 133 5.09 -12.63 -16.64
C ASP A 133 5.88 -13.04 -15.39
N VAL A 134 6.33 -14.30 -15.31
CA VAL A 134 7.25 -14.76 -14.25
C VAL A 134 8.61 -14.07 -14.37
N GLU A 135 9.11 -13.80 -15.58
CA GLU A 135 10.35 -13.03 -15.77
C GLU A 135 10.21 -11.58 -15.29
N ILE A 136 9.07 -10.94 -15.56
CA ILE A 136 8.74 -9.61 -15.04
C ILE A 136 8.72 -9.62 -13.50
N PHE A 137 7.98 -10.57 -12.92
CA PHE A 137 7.91 -10.75 -11.47
C PHE A 137 9.29 -11.04 -10.84
N TYR A 138 10.10 -11.86 -11.51
CA TYR A 138 11.46 -12.15 -11.09
C TYR A 138 12.31 -10.87 -11.01
N ASN A 139 12.28 -10.03 -12.04
CA ASN A 139 13.04 -8.78 -12.08
C ASN A 139 12.58 -7.79 -11.01
N ASN A 140 11.28 -7.75 -10.74
CA ASN A 140 10.70 -6.84 -9.75
C ASN A 140 11.03 -7.26 -8.31
N TYR A 141 11.06 -8.57 -8.03
CA TYR A 141 11.06 -9.05 -6.63
C TYR A 141 12.08 -10.12 -6.30
N LEU A 142 12.43 -11.03 -7.23
CA LEU A 142 13.14 -12.26 -6.87
C LEU A 142 14.65 -12.20 -7.05
N THR A 143 15.21 -11.09 -7.54
CA THR A 143 16.65 -10.94 -7.80
C THR A 143 17.51 -11.20 -6.56
N THR A 144 17.01 -10.88 -5.37
CA THR A 144 17.69 -11.09 -4.08
C THR A 144 17.29 -12.38 -3.35
N HIS A 145 16.42 -13.21 -3.93
CA HIS A 145 15.98 -14.45 -3.29
C HIS A 145 17.04 -15.56 -3.40
N SER A 146 17.07 -16.50 -2.46
CA SER A 146 18.01 -17.65 -2.46
C SER A 146 17.87 -18.55 -3.70
N LEU A 147 16.71 -18.56 -4.35
CA LEU A 147 16.46 -19.28 -5.61
C LEU A 147 16.72 -18.43 -6.87
N SER A 148 17.20 -17.18 -6.74
CA SER A 148 17.34 -16.23 -7.83
C SER A 148 18.13 -16.82 -9.01
N ASP A 149 19.35 -17.31 -8.78
CA ASP A 149 20.21 -17.89 -9.83
C ASP A 149 19.62 -19.14 -10.49
N ARG A 150 18.79 -19.89 -9.75
CA ARG A 150 18.10 -21.05 -10.30
C ARG A 150 16.99 -20.61 -11.24
N ILE A 151 16.15 -19.67 -10.79
CA ILE A 151 15.03 -19.14 -11.58
C ILE A 151 15.57 -18.45 -12.83
N LYS A 152 16.62 -17.64 -12.70
CA LYS A 152 17.24 -16.96 -13.85
C LYS A 152 17.74 -17.94 -14.91
N ARG A 153 18.43 -19.01 -14.51
CA ARG A 153 18.86 -20.06 -15.45
C ARG A 153 17.70 -20.76 -16.16
N ILE A 154 16.56 -20.94 -15.49
CA ILE A 154 15.36 -21.52 -16.12
C ILE A 154 14.77 -20.55 -17.14
N LEU A 155 14.64 -19.28 -16.78
CA LEU A 155 14.15 -18.20 -17.63
C LEU A 155 15.03 -17.94 -18.85
N ASP A 156 16.35 -18.12 -18.73
CA ASP A 156 17.28 -17.93 -19.84
C ASP A 156 17.26 -19.11 -20.83
N LYS A 157 17.07 -20.34 -20.32
CA LYS A 157 17.07 -21.55 -21.16
C LYS A 157 15.74 -21.81 -21.86
N ARG A 158 14.63 -21.51 -21.18
CA ARG A 158 13.25 -21.74 -21.65
C ARG A 158 13.04 -23.12 -22.27
N ASP A 159 13.56 -24.16 -21.61
CA ASP A 159 13.33 -25.54 -22.04
C ASP A 159 11.88 -25.98 -21.81
N LEU A 160 11.50 -27.15 -22.35
CA LEU A 160 10.14 -27.70 -22.24
C LEU A 160 9.66 -27.86 -20.78
N TYR A 161 10.58 -27.96 -19.82
CA TYR A 161 10.27 -28.14 -18.41
C TYR A 161 10.25 -26.83 -17.63
N ALA A 162 10.63 -25.70 -18.25
CA ALA A 162 10.74 -24.40 -17.60
C ALA A 162 9.45 -24.02 -16.88
N TYR A 163 8.28 -24.21 -17.52
CA TYR A 163 6.97 -23.95 -16.94
C TYR A 163 6.81 -24.62 -15.56
N ASN A 164 6.94 -25.95 -15.50
CA ASN A 164 6.76 -26.71 -14.26
C ASN A 164 7.85 -26.42 -13.21
N GLN A 165 9.09 -26.19 -13.65
CA GLN A 165 10.19 -25.85 -12.76
C GLN A 165 10.00 -24.47 -12.10
N LEU A 166 9.48 -23.49 -12.85
CA LEU A 166 9.16 -22.16 -12.32
C LEU A 166 8.02 -22.24 -11.31
N ILE A 167 6.94 -22.99 -11.59
CA ILE A 167 5.84 -23.22 -10.63
C ILE A 167 6.41 -23.76 -9.32
N THR A 168 7.26 -24.79 -9.39
CA THR A 168 7.88 -25.39 -8.20
C THR A 168 8.70 -24.37 -7.39
N CYS A 169 9.43 -23.49 -8.07
CA CYS A 169 10.19 -22.43 -7.41
C CYS A 169 9.27 -21.40 -6.74
N LEU A 170 8.23 -20.93 -7.44
CA LEU A 170 7.26 -19.95 -6.92
C LEU A 170 6.45 -20.51 -5.75
N GLU A 171 6.07 -21.79 -5.77
CA GLU A 171 5.41 -22.45 -4.64
C GLU A 171 6.32 -22.57 -3.40
N SER A 172 7.62 -22.74 -3.61
CA SER A 172 8.61 -22.75 -2.54
C SER A 172 8.77 -21.35 -1.95
N ILE A 173 8.86 -20.33 -2.81
CA ILE A 173 8.93 -18.91 -2.41
C ILE A 173 7.69 -18.49 -1.62
N ARG A 174 6.49 -18.92 -2.03
CA ARG A 174 5.24 -18.64 -1.32
C ARG A 174 5.27 -19.10 0.15
N LYS A 175 6.12 -20.08 0.49
CA LYS A 175 6.28 -20.61 1.85
C LYS A 175 7.41 -19.95 2.63
N ASP A 176 8.26 -19.13 1.98
CA ASP A 176 9.37 -18.42 2.62
C ASP A 176 8.87 -17.13 3.29
N LYS A 177 8.34 -17.29 4.51
CA LYS A 177 7.81 -16.17 5.31
C LYS A 177 8.85 -15.08 5.56
N PHE A 178 10.10 -15.45 5.81
CA PHE A 178 11.16 -14.48 6.12
C PHE A 178 11.45 -13.59 4.91
N PHE A 179 11.54 -14.19 3.72
CA PHE A 179 11.72 -13.43 2.49
C PHE A 179 10.52 -12.53 2.19
N ILE A 180 9.31 -13.06 2.35
CA ILE A 180 8.06 -12.32 2.17
C ILE A 180 8.01 -11.10 3.10
N GLU A 181 8.30 -11.29 4.39
CA GLU A 181 8.34 -10.22 5.38
C GLU A 181 9.40 -9.17 5.01
N LYS A 182 10.60 -9.60 4.60
CA LYS A 182 11.66 -8.70 4.14
C LYS A 182 11.22 -7.87 2.94
N ILE A 183 10.66 -8.52 1.90
CA ILE A 183 10.15 -7.82 0.72
C ILE A 183 9.00 -6.88 1.07
N ASN A 184 8.12 -7.26 1.97
CA ASN A 184 7.03 -6.38 2.41
C ASN A 184 7.54 -5.22 3.25
N VAL A 185 8.65 -5.34 3.97
CA VAL A 185 9.31 -4.23 4.69
C VAL A 185 10.01 -3.30 3.70
N ASP A 186 10.80 -3.86 2.78
CA ASP A 186 11.46 -3.10 1.72
C ASP A 186 10.41 -2.38 0.87
N ASN A 187 9.33 -3.07 0.48
CA ASN A 187 8.19 -2.48 -0.18
C ASN A 187 7.40 -1.54 0.72
N LYS A 188 7.26 -1.72 2.03
CA LYS A 188 6.61 -0.72 2.93
C LYS A 188 7.39 0.60 3.01
N VAL A 189 8.70 0.58 2.77
CA VAL A 189 9.48 1.81 2.58
C VAL A 189 9.13 2.47 1.23
N PHE A 190 8.70 1.70 0.23
CA PHE A 190 8.16 2.16 -1.06
C PHE A 190 6.63 2.39 -1.07
N ASP A 191 5.87 1.82 -0.13
CA ASP A 191 4.40 1.75 -0.04
C ASP A 191 3.85 2.76 0.98
N GLY A 192 4.61 3.83 1.22
CA GLY A 192 4.06 5.11 1.68
C GLY A 192 3.10 5.73 0.64
N LYS A 193 3.03 5.18 -0.57
CA LYS A 193 1.94 5.49 -1.49
C LYS A 193 0.71 4.66 -1.16
N GLN A 194 -0.20 5.23 -0.37
CA GLN A 194 -1.59 5.10 -0.80
C GLN A 194 -1.60 5.47 -2.28
N LYS A 195 -2.03 4.55 -3.14
CA LYS A 195 -2.25 4.81 -4.57
C LYS A 195 -3.29 5.93 -4.67
N SER A 196 -2.86 7.18 -4.55
CA SER A 196 -3.63 8.30 -5.04
C SER A 196 -3.85 8.04 -6.52
N MET A 197 -5.03 8.35 -7.05
CA MET A 197 -5.34 8.23 -8.49
C MET A 197 -4.47 9.17 -9.36
N LEU A 198 -3.31 9.58 -8.87
CA LEU A 198 -2.40 10.57 -9.41
C LEU A 198 -1.14 9.84 -9.91
N GLU A 199 -0.70 10.24 -11.09
CA GLU A 199 0.40 9.60 -11.82
C GLU A 199 1.75 9.81 -11.13
N TYR A 200 1.88 10.86 -10.32
CA TYR A 200 3.13 11.27 -9.67
C TYR A 200 2.91 11.71 -8.22
N ASP A 201 3.94 11.60 -7.39
CA ASP A 201 3.88 12.08 -6.00
C ASP A 201 4.09 13.59 -5.98
N VAL A 202 5.08 14.08 -6.73
CA VAL A 202 5.46 15.49 -6.72
C VAL A 202 5.67 16.03 -8.13
N PHE A 203 5.16 17.25 -8.34
CA PHE A 203 5.45 18.04 -9.53
C PHE A 203 6.51 19.11 -9.20
N ILE A 204 7.59 19.22 -9.97
CA ILE A 204 8.60 20.28 -9.80
C ILE A 204 8.44 21.35 -10.88
N SER A 205 8.02 22.55 -10.48
CA SER A 205 8.01 23.74 -11.34
C SER A 205 9.30 24.55 -11.15
N HIS A 206 10.03 24.79 -12.24
CA HIS A 206 11.31 25.49 -12.24
C HIS A 206 11.49 26.27 -13.55
N ALA A 207 12.49 27.15 -13.65
CA ALA A 207 12.83 27.79 -14.94
C ALA A 207 13.84 26.91 -15.67
N ASN A 208 13.77 26.82 -17.00
CA ASN A 208 14.71 26.00 -17.77
C ASN A 208 16.17 26.34 -17.43
N LYS A 209 16.47 27.62 -17.20
CA LYS A 209 17.79 28.11 -16.81
C LYS A 209 18.27 27.63 -15.44
N ASP A 210 17.37 27.18 -14.57
CA ASP A 210 17.71 26.65 -13.24
C ASP A 210 17.92 25.12 -13.26
N LYS A 211 17.74 24.47 -14.42
CA LYS A 211 17.68 23.01 -14.54
C LYS A 211 19.01 22.34 -14.18
N GLU A 212 20.10 22.85 -14.73
CA GLU A 212 21.46 22.30 -14.54
C GLU A 212 21.99 22.56 -13.13
N ASP A 213 21.55 23.64 -12.48
CA ASP A 213 22.12 24.10 -11.20
C ASP A 213 21.49 23.46 -9.96
N LEU A 214 20.18 23.22 -9.95
CA LEU A 214 19.46 22.72 -8.77
C LEU A 214 18.58 21.51 -9.07
N ILE A 215 17.91 21.51 -10.23
CA ILE A 215 16.77 20.63 -10.45
C ILE A 215 17.21 19.20 -10.71
N GLU A 216 18.29 18.99 -11.46
CA GLU A 216 18.81 17.65 -11.70
C GLU A 216 19.28 17.01 -10.38
N GLU A 217 20.05 17.72 -9.56
CA GLU A 217 20.50 17.20 -8.27
C GLU A 217 19.32 16.93 -7.32
N LEU A 218 18.37 17.87 -7.22
CA LEU A 218 17.16 17.68 -6.41
C LEU A 218 16.31 16.51 -6.90
N TYR A 219 16.20 16.33 -8.22
CA TYR A 219 15.52 15.19 -8.82
C TYR A 219 16.19 13.88 -8.40
N GLN A 220 17.52 13.78 -8.51
CA GLN A 220 18.25 12.58 -8.11
C GLN A 220 18.08 12.29 -6.61
N SER A 221 18.14 13.31 -5.75
CA SER A 221 17.93 13.15 -4.31
C SER A 221 16.52 12.66 -3.98
N LEU A 222 15.47 13.23 -4.61
CA LEU A 222 14.08 12.79 -4.41
C LEU A 222 13.85 11.39 -4.99
N TYR A 223 14.42 11.08 -6.16
CA TYR A 223 14.30 9.78 -6.82
C TYR A 223 14.93 8.66 -5.98
N LYS A 224 16.10 8.91 -5.37
CA LYS A 224 16.74 7.97 -4.42
C LYS A 224 15.87 7.63 -3.21
N LEU A 225 14.95 8.53 -2.83
CA LEU A 225 13.98 8.31 -1.75
C LEU A 225 12.71 7.59 -2.23
N GLY A 226 12.67 7.12 -3.48
CA GLY A 226 11.51 6.42 -4.06
C GLY A 226 10.36 7.32 -4.45
N ILE A 227 10.57 8.65 -4.52
CA ILE A 227 9.54 9.61 -4.86
C ILE A 227 9.40 9.68 -6.38
N ASN A 228 8.18 9.45 -6.89
CA ASN A 228 7.87 9.58 -8.31
C ASN A 228 7.61 11.04 -8.67
N ILE A 229 8.41 11.56 -9.58
CA ILE A 229 8.48 12.99 -9.85
C ILE A 229 8.02 13.27 -11.28
N PHE A 230 7.09 14.20 -11.41
CA PHE A 230 6.81 14.86 -12.69
C PHE A 230 7.61 16.16 -12.74
N TYR A 231 8.47 16.31 -13.72
CA TYR A 231 9.02 17.62 -14.05
C TYR A 231 9.08 17.78 -15.55
N ASP A 232 8.81 18.99 -16.01
CA ASP A 232 8.73 19.28 -17.42
C ASP A 232 10.12 19.12 -18.06
N LYS A 233 10.26 18.17 -18.97
CA LYS A 233 11.48 18.04 -19.79
C LYS A 233 11.48 19.03 -20.96
N GLU A 234 10.31 19.55 -21.34
CA GLU A 234 10.17 20.47 -22.45
C GLU A 234 10.35 21.91 -21.97
N SER A 235 11.23 22.61 -22.67
CA SER A 235 11.48 24.02 -22.43
C SER A 235 10.24 24.84 -22.71
N LEU A 236 9.78 25.62 -21.73
CA LEU A 236 8.77 26.66 -21.98
C LEU A 236 9.27 27.65 -23.03
N GLU A 237 8.52 27.77 -24.12
CA GLU A 237 8.75 28.76 -25.17
C GLU A 237 7.97 30.05 -24.89
N TRP A 238 8.30 31.12 -25.61
CA TRP A 238 7.62 32.41 -25.50
C TRP A 238 6.13 32.24 -25.85
N GLY A 239 5.23 32.54 -24.90
CA GLY A 239 3.77 32.50 -25.11
C GLY A 239 3.03 31.38 -24.37
N ASP A 240 3.75 30.44 -23.71
CA ASP A 240 3.11 29.40 -22.90
C ASP A 240 2.49 29.95 -21.61
N ASN A 241 1.25 29.56 -21.31
CA ASN A 241 0.54 29.93 -20.09
C ASN A 241 1.06 29.13 -18.88
N TRP A 242 2.07 29.68 -18.20
CA TRP A 242 2.70 29.11 -17.01
C TRP A 242 1.71 28.72 -15.91
N LYS A 243 0.65 29.50 -15.71
CA LYS A 243 -0.40 29.21 -14.72
C LYS A 243 -1.11 27.92 -15.06
N GLU A 244 -1.45 27.72 -16.32
CA GLU A 244 -2.10 26.50 -16.79
C GLU A 244 -1.20 25.27 -16.63
N ARG A 245 0.11 25.38 -16.93
CA ARG A 245 1.06 24.28 -16.70
C ARG A 245 1.19 23.90 -15.23
N ILE A 246 1.30 24.86 -14.32
CA ILE A 246 1.34 24.56 -12.88
C ILE A 246 0.01 23.94 -12.43
N LEU A 247 -1.13 24.44 -12.91
CA LEU A 247 -2.44 23.85 -12.61
C LEU A 247 -2.59 22.43 -13.18
N ASN A 248 -2.01 22.14 -14.35
CA ASN A 248 -2.04 20.80 -14.96
C ASN A 248 -1.06 19.84 -14.30
N GLY A 249 0.17 20.28 -13.99
CA GLY A 249 1.14 19.50 -13.21
C GLY A 249 0.60 19.15 -11.83
N THR A 250 -0.02 20.13 -11.16
CA THR A 250 -0.72 19.91 -9.88
C THR A 250 -1.99 19.08 -10.02
N LYS A 251 -2.55 18.83 -11.22
CA LYS A 251 -3.63 17.81 -11.39
C LYS A 251 -3.07 16.40 -11.41
N LYS A 252 -1.86 16.21 -11.95
CA LYS A 252 -1.22 14.90 -12.09
C LYS A 252 -0.42 14.45 -10.87
N ALA A 253 -0.03 15.40 -10.02
CA ALA A 253 0.72 15.15 -8.79
C ALA A 253 -0.07 15.50 -7.54
N GLU A 254 0.23 14.82 -6.44
CA GLU A 254 -0.36 15.08 -5.13
C GLU A 254 0.27 16.29 -4.43
N PHE A 255 1.57 16.49 -4.67
CA PHE A 255 2.39 17.56 -4.12
C PHE A 255 3.00 18.40 -5.24
N ALA A 256 3.43 19.63 -4.92
CA ALA A 256 4.21 20.44 -5.85
C ALA A 256 5.40 21.11 -5.15
N ILE A 257 6.54 21.17 -5.83
CA ILE A 257 7.70 21.97 -5.47
C ILE A 257 7.80 23.12 -6.48
N ILE A 258 7.91 24.35 -6.00
CA ILE A 258 8.04 25.54 -6.85
C ILE A 258 9.38 26.20 -6.59
N VAL A 259 10.24 26.23 -7.59
CA VAL A 259 11.54 26.90 -7.50
C VAL A 259 11.39 28.36 -7.93
N ILE A 260 11.67 29.26 -7.00
CA ILE A 260 11.58 30.71 -7.14
C ILE A 260 13.01 31.25 -7.20
N SER A 261 13.44 31.60 -8.41
CA SER A 261 14.75 32.17 -8.73
C SER A 261 14.59 33.54 -9.42
N GLU A 262 15.70 34.19 -9.80
CA GLU A 262 15.61 35.37 -10.66
C GLU A 262 14.96 35.02 -12.00
N ASN A 263 15.23 33.84 -12.56
CA ASN A 263 14.62 33.36 -13.79
C ASN A 263 13.12 33.05 -13.66
N PHE A 264 12.60 32.93 -12.43
CA PHE A 264 11.18 32.82 -12.15
C PHE A 264 10.46 34.17 -12.30
N PHE A 265 11.18 35.29 -12.10
CA PHE A 265 10.62 36.64 -12.08
C PHE A 265 10.28 37.20 -13.46
N ASP A 266 10.78 36.59 -14.53
CA ASP A 266 10.53 36.99 -15.91
C ASP A 266 9.23 36.40 -16.49
N ARG A 267 8.42 35.73 -15.65
CA ARG A 267 7.17 35.07 -16.04
C ARG A 267 5.95 35.95 -15.82
N GLU A 268 4.91 35.71 -16.61
CA GLU A 268 3.60 36.33 -16.45
C GLU A 268 2.81 35.73 -15.27
N TRP A 269 3.16 36.14 -14.05
CA TRP A 269 2.34 35.92 -12.86
C TRP A 269 1.95 37.26 -12.24
N THR A 270 0.66 37.45 -11.94
CA THR A 270 0.30 38.54 -11.03
C THR A 270 0.67 38.12 -9.61
N GLU A 271 1.12 39.09 -8.79
CA GLU A 271 1.45 38.86 -7.38
C GLU A 271 0.31 38.18 -6.61
N ARG A 272 -0.94 38.58 -6.93
CA ARG A 272 -2.15 37.99 -6.37
C ARG A 272 -2.27 36.50 -6.69
N GLU A 273 -2.03 36.09 -7.94
CA GLU A 273 -2.15 34.69 -8.35
C GLU A 273 -1.09 33.81 -7.70
N LEU A 274 0.15 34.30 -7.59
CA LEU A 274 1.22 33.57 -6.92
C LEU A 274 0.93 33.42 -5.42
N SER A 275 0.48 34.49 -4.77
CA SER A 275 0.08 34.47 -3.37
C SER A 275 -1.11 33.53 -3.13
N GLU A 276 -2.17 33.61 -3.96
CA GLU A 276 -3.32 32.70 -3.86
C GLU A 276 -2.90 31.24 -4.06
N PHE A 277 -2.03 30.96 -5.03
CA PHE A 277 -1.56 29.61 -5.31
C PHE A 277 -0.78 29.05 -4.11
N LEU A 278 0.20 29.78 -3.60
CA LEU A 278 1.01 29.34 -2.47
C LEU A 278 0.21 29.25 -1.15
N ASN A 279 -0.84 30.06 -0.99
CA ASN A 279 -1.71 30.05 0.20
C ASN A 279 -2.78 28.94 0.19
N ARG A 280 -2.93 28.17 -0.90
CA ARG A 280 -3.88 27.03 -0.96
C ARG A 280 -3.58 25.90 0.03
N GLN A 281 -2.46 25.97 0.77
CA GLN A 281 -2.05 24.98 1.75
C GLN A 281 -3.04 24.72 2.90
N ASN A 282 -3.94 25.66 3.21
CA ASN A 282 -4.64 25.69 4.52
C ASN A 282 -6.17 25.57 4.46
N ARG A 283 -6.80 25.55 3.29
CA ARG A 283 -8.27 25.46 3.21
C ARG A 283 -8.70 24.11 2.62
N ASN A 284 -9.41 23.33 3.42
CA ASN A 284 -10.18 22.15 3.01
C ASN A 284 -9.38 20.95 2.42
N GLY A 285 -8.20 20.64 2.95
CA GLY A 285 -7.48 19.41 2.57
C GLY A 285 -6.75 19.48 1.22
N GLN A 286 -6.57 20.67 0.63
CA GLN A 286 -5.83 20.80 -0.63
C GLN A 286 -4.31 20.59 -0.49
N LYS A 287 -3.72 20.27 -1.65
CA LYS A 287 -2.36 19.81 -1.95
C LYS A 287 -1.26 20.68 -1.34
N LEU A 288 -0.18 20.06 -0.87
CA LEU A 288 0.95 20.77 -0.27
C LEU A 288 1.90 21.28 -1.37
N ILE A 289 2.16 22.59 -1.35
CA ILE A 289 3.01 23.30 -2.31
C ILE A 289 4.27 23.79 -1.59
N LEU A 290 5.44 23.24 -1.85
CA LEU A 290 6.70 23.62 -1.19
C LEU A 290 7.49 24.64 -2.02
N PRO A 291 7.54 25.92 -1.63
CA PRO A 291 8.38 26.90 -2.31
C PRO A 291 9.85 26.74 -1.91
N ILE A 292 10.73 26.70 -2.91
CA ILE A 292 12.18 26.74 -2.76
C ILE A 292 12.66 28.07 -3.34
N VAL A 293 13.36 28.85 -2.55
CA VAL A 293 14.04 30.07 -2.98
C VAL A 293 15.45 29.71 -3.40
N HIS A 294 15.77 29.98 -4.67
CA HIS A 294 17.05 29.61 -5.28
C HIS A 294 17.77 30.83 -5.83
N ASN A 295 19.04 31.02 -5.44
CA ASN A 295 19.91 32.11 -5.88
C ASN A 295 19.39 33.55 -5.69
N ILE A 296 18.27 33.74 -4.98
CA ILE A 296 17.76 35.05 -4.56
C ILE A 296 17.69 35.14 -3.04
N THR A 297 17.61 36.37 -2.53
CA THR A 297 17.33 36.65 -1.12
C THR A 297 15.82 36.77 -0.87
N MET A 298 15.39 36.51 0.35
CA MET A 298 14.01 36.77 0.76
C MET A 298 13.61 38.24 0.55
N GLN A 299 14.56 39.19 0.71
CA GLN A 299 14.31 40.61 0.44
C GLN A 299 14.02 40.89 -1.04
N GLN A 300 14.74 40.25 -1.97
CA GLN A 300 14.45 40.35 -3.40
C GLN A 300 13.08 39.76 -3.73
N LEU A 301 12.72 38.62 -3.11
CA LEU A 301 11.39 38.03 -3.24
C LEU A 301 10.30 38.97 -2.72
N GLN A 302 10.50 39.56 -1.54
CA GLN A 302 9.58 40.53 -0.94
C GLN A 302 9.41 41.79 -1.80
N LYS A 303 10.49 42.27 -2.39
CA LYS A 303 10.46 43.46 -3.25
C LYS A 303 9.67 43.22 -4.54
N LYS A 304 9.78 42.01 -5.12
CA LYS A 304 9.07 41.62 -6.34
C LYS A 304 7.62 41.21 -6.05
N TYR A 305 7.39 40.48 -4.95
CA TYR A 305 6.09 39.94 -4.53
C TYR A 305 5.85 40.15 -3.02
N PRO A 306 5.49 41.37 -2.58
CA PRO A 306 5.25 41.71 -1.17
C PRO A 306 4.31 40.76 -0.42
N ASN A 307 3.24 40.28 -1.07
CA ASN A 307 2.23 39.40 -0.48
C ASN A 307 2.65 37.92 -0.45
N VAL A 308 3.81 37.57 -0.99
CA VAL A 308 4.39 36.22 -0.97
C VAL A 308 5.42 36.07 0.17
N ALA A 309 5.89 37.21 0.69
CA ALA A 309 6.86 37.36 1.79
C ALA A 309 6.60 36.50 3.03
N ASN A 310 5.33 36.32 3.38
CA ASN A 310 4.90 35.70 4.63
C ASN A 310 4.80 34.16 4.52
N ILE A 311 5.11 33.60 3.35
CA ILE A 311 5.06 32.16 3.11
C ILE A 311 6.39 31.54 3.53
N GLN A 312 6.30 30.43 4.26
CA GLN A 312 7.48 29.66 4.64
C GLN A 312 8.06 28.96 3.40
N ALA A 313 9.30 29.32 3.05
CA ALA A 313 10.03 28.75 1.91
C ALA A 313 11.38 28.16 2.36
N ILE A 314 11.84 27.16 1.62
CA ILE A 314 13.17 26.58 1.82
C ILE A 314 14.19 27.40 1.05
N ASP A 315 15.26 27.82 1.70
CA ASP A 315 16.37 28.52 1.08
C ASP A 315 17.43 27.51 0.60
N SER A 316 17.62 27.40 -0.73
CA SER A 316 18.57 26.44 -1.30
C SER A 316 20.03 26.78 -0.97
N LYS A 317 20.33 27.97 -0.43
CA LYS A 317 21.67 28.29 0.08
C LYS A 317 21.92 27.71 1.47
N LYS A 318 20.86 27.41 2.21
CA LYS A 318 20.93 26.85 3.58
C LYS A 318 20.80 25.34 3.62
N TYR A 319 20.14 24.75 2.62
CA TYR A 319 19.89 23.32 2.54
C TYR A 319 20.37 22.78 1.20
N ASN A 320 21.14 21.68 1.23
CA ASN A 320 21.50 20.95 0.02
C ASN A 320 20.34 20.08 -0.50
N CYS A 321 20.45 19.55 -1.70
CA CYS A 321 19.39 18.78 -2.35
C CYS A 321 18.93 17.55 -1.56
N ASP A 322 19.85 16.82 -0.90
CA ASP A 322 19.50 15.69 -0.03
C ASP A 322 18.70 16.13 1.21
N GLN A 323 19.07 17.25 1.83
CA GLN A 323 18.35 17.82 2.96
C GLN A 323 16.97 18.33 2.55
N ILE A 324 16.87 18.98 1.40
CA ILE A 324 15.59 19.43 0.83
C ILE A 324 14.69 18.22 0.57
N ALA A 325 15.23 17.16 -0.05
CA ALA A 325 14.51 15.92 -0.32
C ALA A 325 14.03 15.24 0.96
N LEU A 326 14.86 15.21 2.01
CA LEU A 326 14.49 14.67 3.31
C LEU A 326 13.41 15.50 4.01
N LEU A 327 13.49 16.83 3.95
CA LEU A 327 12.45 17.72 4.48
C LEU A 327 11.11 17.50 3.77
N PHE A 328 11.15 17.37 2.43
CA PHE A 328 9.96 17.04 1.64
C PHE A 328 9.39 15.68 2.03
N ALA A 329 10.22 14.63 2.09
CA ALA A 329 9.79 13.28 2.46
C ALA A 329 9.16 13.22 3.86
N LYS A 330 9.74 13.93 4.84
CA LYS A 330 9.14 14.05 6.19
C LYS A 330 7.75 14.66 6.15
N GLN A 331 7.55 15.70 5.35
CA GLN A 331 6.27 16.39 5.23
C GLN A 331 5.24 15.54 4.46
N LEU A 332 5.68 14.83 3.42
CA LEU A 332 4.91 13.84 2.67
C LEU A 332 4.36 12.75 3.61
N ILE A 333 5.24 12.10 4.39
CA ILE A 333 4.87 11.07 5.36
C ILE A 333 3.89 11.61 6.42
N LYS A 334 4.13 12.83 6.93
CA LYS A 334 3.25 13.44 7.93
C LYS A 334 1.82 13.64 7.39
N ARG A 335 1.67 14.02 6.11
CA ARG A 335 0.36 14.18 5.46
C ARG A 335 -0.32 12.84 5.19
N LEU A 336 0.42 11.86 4.70
CA LEU A 336 -0.10 10.52 4.42
C LEU A 336 -0.60 9.79 5.68
N LYS A 337 -0.03 10.09 6.85
CA LYS A 337 -0.50 9.55 8.15
C LYS A 337 -1.69 10.30 8.76
N ALA A 338 -2.01 11.48 8.25
CA ALA A 338 -3.08 12.34 8.77
C ALA A 338 -4.41 12.17 8.01
N ASN A 339 -4.37 11.50 6.86
CA ASN A 339 -5.53 10.99 6.12
C ASN A 339 -5.67 9.49 6.40
#